data_AF-A2X3G3-F1
#
_entry.id   AF-A2X3G3-F1
#
_cell.length_a   1.000
_cell.length_b   1.000
_cell.length_c   1.000
_cell.angle_alpha   90.00
_cell.angle_beta   90.00
_cell.angle_gamma   90.00
#
_symmetry.space_group_name_H-M   'P 1'
#
loop_
_entity.id
_entity.type
_entity.pdbx_description
1 polymer ?
#
loop_
_entity_poly.entity_id
_entity_poly.type
_entity_poly.pdbx_seq_one_letter_code
_entity_poly.pdbx_strand_id
1 'polypeptide(L)'
;MAAKLQGGGGGAAVMAVVVVAMVAGAASGGNFYEECDATWEPQNCWSSDNGKSLSLALTSSLGDKHDEIDFEFLGNETGQPYTIHTNVYANGVGDKEMQFKPWFDPTDGSHNYTISWTPCRIVWYIDGTPIRVFRNYQSSNGVAFPRWQPMYAYSSIWAAEDWATQKGRVKTDWSKAPFVANYHGIDLDVCECYGGDCVYGCAAAFNQGGGCAGQQLTGDEMGQMKWVQDNFRIYDYCVDYKRFNGQMAPECSLPQY
;
A
#
# COMPACT_ATOMS: atom_id res chain seq x y z
N MET A 1 -7.12 -1.93 -15.05
CA MET A 1 -8.31 -1.50 -14.30
C MET A 1 -7.84 -0.55 -13.22
N ALA A 2 -8.40 0.63 -13.03
CA ALA A 2 -8.09 1.46 -11.86
C ALA A 2 -9.42 1.96 -11.30
N ALA A 3 -9.68 1.75 -10.03
CA ALA A 3 -10.79 2.35 -9.31
C ALA A 3 -10.21 3.41 -8.37
N LYS A 4 -10.74 4.62 -8.40
CA LYS A 4 -10.34 5.72 -7.52
C LYS A 4 -11.30 5.72 -6.34
N LEU A 5 -10.77 5.54 -5.13
CA LEU A 5 -11.57 5.62 -3.92
C LEU A 5 -11.82 7.10 -3.58
N GLN A 6 -13.08 7.49 -3.48
CA GLN A 6 -13.50 8.82 -3.06
C GLN A 6 -14.23 8.71 -1.72
N GLY A 7 -13.82 9.52 -0.72
CA GLY A 7 -14.71 9.83 0.40
C GLY A 7 -15.98 10.48 -0.16
N GLY A 8 -17.14 10.04 0.31
CA GLY A 8 -18.43 10.34 -0.30
C GLY A 8 -18.64 11.82 -0.67
N GLY A 9 -18.88 12.07 -1.96
CA GLY A 9 -19.39 13.35 -2.47
C GLY A 9 -18.33 14.33 -2.99
N GLY A 10 -17.82 14.07 -4.20
CA GLY A 10 -17.23 15.10 -5.06
C GLY A 10 -15.72 15.28 -4.92
N GLY A 11 -14.93 14.44 -5.61
CA GLY A 11 -13.55 14.75 -6.01
C GLY A 11 -12.62 15.14 -4.87
N ALA A 12 -12.57 14.35 -3.79
CA ALA A 12 -11.73 14.60 -2.62
C ALA A 12 -10.36 13.92 -2.72
N ALA A 13 -9.26 14.67 -2.59
CA ALA A 13 -7.94 14.09 -2.36
C ALA A 13 -7.78 13.77 -0.86
N VAL A 14 -7.17 12.64 -0.55
CA VAL A 14 -7.23 11.96 0.74
C VAL A 14 -5.83 11.87 1.36
N MET A 15 -5.61 12.35 2.57
CA MET A 15 -4.45 11.92 3.36
C MET A 15 -4.87 10.69 4.17
N ALA A 16 -4.47 9.51 3.71
CA ALA A 16 -4.89 8.27 4.35
C ALA A 16 -4.14 8.06 5.66
N VAL A 17 -4.88 7.93 6.76
CA VAL A 17 -4.39 7.39 8.03
C VAL A 17 -5.08 6.04 8.18
N VAL A 18 -4.68 5.02 7.40
CA VAL A 18 -5.35 3.71 7.53
C VAL A 18 -4.91 3.05 8.83
N VAL A 19 -5.57 3.40 9.92
CA VAL A 19 -5.48 2.73 11.21
C VAL A 19 -6.68 1.82 11.30
N VAL A 20 -6.45 0.52 11.16
CA VAL A 20 -7.45 -0.47 11.58
C VAL A 20 -7.43 -0.50 13.10
N ALA A 21 -8.26 0.34 13.71
CA ALA A 21 -8.62 0.17 15.11
C ALA A 21 -9.78 -0.83 15.17
N MET A 22 -9.54 -2.00 15.75
CA MET A 22 -10.65 -2.81 16.27
C MET A 22 -11.34 -2.02 17.38
N VAL A 23 -12.35 -1.22 17.03
CA VAL A 23 -13.28 -0.66 17.99
C VAL A 23 -14.56 -1.50 17.92
N ALA A 24 -14.81 -2.26 18.98
CA ALA A 24 -16.12 -2.84 19.24
C ALA A 24 -17.13 -1.70 19.43
N GLY A 25 -17.75 -1.25 18.34
CA GLY A 25 -18.75 -0.18 18.35
C GLY A 25 -19.18 0.18 16.94
N ALA A 26 -20.37 -0.29 16.56
CA ALA A 26 -21.15 0.08 15.36
C ALA A 26 -20.32 0.37 14.08
N ALA A 27 -20.01 -0.69 13.34
CA ALA A 27 -19.52 -0.57 11.97
C ALA A 27 -20.59 0.11 11.09
N SER A 28 -20.38 1.36 10.70
CA SER A 28 -21.02 1.92 9.52
C SER A 28 -20.24 1.41 8.31
N GLY A 29 -20.54 0.19 7.86
CA GLY A 29 -19.92 -0.36 6.65
C GLY A 29 -20.37 0.43 5.43
N GLY A 30 -19.47 1.24 4.87
CA GLY A 30 -19.64 1.78 3.52
C GLY A 30 -19.59 0.66 2.49
N ASN A 31 -20.19 0.91 1.32
CA ASN A 31 -20.20 -0.03 0.22
C ASN A 31 -19.47 0.55 -1.00
N PHE A 32 -19.04 -0.31 -1.92
CA PHE A 32 -18.24 0.06 -3.10
C PHE A 32 -18.88 1.17 -3.96
N TYR A 33 -20.20 1.34 -3.92
CA TYR A 33 -20.90 2.39 -4.68
C TYR A 33 -20.87 3.76 -4.01
N GLU A 34 -20.60 3.83 -2.71
CA GLU A 34 -20.52 5.07 -1.94
C GLU A 34 -19.07 5.60 -1.87
N GLU A 35 -18.08 4.72 -2.00
CA GLU A 35 -16.67 5.02 -1.74
C GLU A 35 -15.73 4.86 -2.95
N CYS A 36 -16.21 4.33 -4.09
CA CYS A 36 -15.35 4.00 -5.24
C CYS A 36 -15.93 4.47 -6.59
N ASP A 37 -15.09 5.12 -7.40
CA ASP A 37 -15.37 5.36 -8.82
C ASP A 37 -14.61 4.37 -9.70
N ALA A 38 -15.31 3.69 -10.60
CA ALA A 38 -14.68 2.95 -11.69
C ALA A 38 -14.11 3.93 -12.72
N THR A 39 -12.78 4.08 -12.78
CA THR A 39 -12.15 5.11 -13.65
C THR A 39 -11.83 4.63 -15.07
N TRP A 40 -11.96 3.32 -15.34
CA TRP A 40 -11.68 2.73 -16.66
C TRP A 40 -12.48 1.43 -16.88
N GLU A 41 -13.14 1.30 -18.04
CA GLU A 41 -13.96 0.14 -18.47
C GLU A 41 -15.01 -0.32 -17.41
N PRO A 42 -15.96 0.54 -17.02
CA PRO A 42 -16.89 0.29 -15.91
C PRO A 42 -17.77 -0.95 -16.09
N GLN A 43 -18.00 -1.41 -17.32
CA GLN A 43 -18.72 -2.65 -17.61
C GLN A 43 -17.98 -3.91 -17.13
N ASN A 44 -16.67 -3.81 -16.86
CA ASN A 44 -15.88 -4.90 -16.29
C ASN A 44 -15.85 -4.87 -14.75
N CYS A 45 -16.49 -3.87 -14.13
CA CYS A 45 -16.76 -3.84 -12.69
C CYS A 45 -18.12 -4.51 -12.44
N TRP A 46 -18.11 -5.77 -12.02
CA TRP A 46 -19.33 -6.51 -11.66
C TRP A 46 -19.32 -6.78 -10.16
N SER A 47 -20.45 -6.55 -9.49
CA SER A 47 -20.63 -6.86 -8.07
C SER A 47 -21.39 -8.18 -7.93
N SER A 48 -20.67 -9.25 -7.58
CA SER A 48 -21.18 -10.46 -6.90
C SER A 48 -20.02 -11.42 -6.57
N ASP A 49 -20.18 -12.18 -5.48
CA ASP A 49 -19.49 -13.43 -5.15
C ASP A 49 -18.03 -13.65 -5.62
N ASN A 50 -17.16 -12.81 -5.09
CA ASN A 50 -15.88 -13.25 -4.56
C ASN A 50 -14.67 -13.59 -5.51
N GLY A 51 -14.36 -12.78 -6.54
CA GLY A 51 -13.06 -12.56 -7.24
C GLY A 51 -11.67 -12.51 -6.51
N LYS A 52 -10.52 -12.92 -7.06
CA LYS A 52 -9.26 -12.99 -6.27
C LYS A 52 -7.94 -12.66 -7.02
N SER A 53 -7.49 -11.39 -6.95
CA SER A 53 -6.09 -10.85 -6.88
C SER A 53 -5.95 -9.37 -7.33
N LEU A 54 -5.34 -8.53 -6.48
CA LEU A 54 -5.35 -7.05 -6.45
C LEU A 54 -3.95 -6.42 -6.67
N SER A 55 -3.88 -5.18 -7.13
CA SER A 55 -2.81 -4.22 -6.80
C SER A 55 -3.43 -2.93 -6.23
N LEU A 56 -3.11 -2.59 -4.98
CA LEU A 56 -3.56 -1.38 -4.29
C LEU A 56 -2.41 -0.37 -4.29
N ALA A 57 -2.67 0.86 -4.74
CA ALA A 57 -1.71 1.95 -4.72
C ALA A 57 -2.38 3.22 -4.17
N LEU A 58 -1.70 3.97 -3.31
CA LEU A 58 -2.08 5.34 -2.98
C LEU A 58 -1.25 6.26 -3.87
N THR A 59 -1.81 7.22 -4.62
CA THR A 59 -1.00 8.17 -5.41
C THR A 59 -1.50 9.62 -5.35
N SER A 60 -0.57 10.59 -5.31
CA SER A 60 -0.89 12.02 -5.21
C SER A 60 -1.29 12.71 -6.50
N SER A 61 -0.75 12.24 -7.63
CA SER A 61 -1.02 12.74 -8.97
C SER A 61 -0.49 11.76 -10.01
N LEU A 62 -0.93 11.85 -11.26
CA LEU A 62 -0.40 11.01 -12.35
C LEU A 62 0.89 11.59 -12.99
N GLY A 63 1.52 12.60 -12.38
CA GLY A 63 2.68 13.29 -12.94
C GLY A 63 4.03 12.77 -12.44
N ASP A 64 5.13 13.19 -13.07
CA ASP A 64 6.50 12.72 -12.79
C ASP A 64 7.03 13.00 -11.37
N LYS A 65 6.29 13.76 -10.55
CA LYS A 65 6.66 14.13 -9.18
C LYS A 65 5.66 13.63 -8.14
N HIS A 66 4.91 12.59 -8.48
CA HIS A 66 3.93 12.01 -7.58
C HIS A 66 4.57 11.38 -6.35
N ASP A 67 3.79 11.32 -5.28
CA ASP A 67 4.05 10.41 -4.18
C ASP A 67 3.17 9.17 -4.41
N GLU A 68 3.69 7.98 -4.13
CA GLU A 68 2.93 6.73 -4.23
C GLU A 68 3.35 5.70 -3.17
N ILE A 69 2.38 4.92 -2.68
CA ILE A 69 2.58 3.85 -1.70
C ILE A 69 1.87 2.59 -2.17
N ASP A 70 2.64 1.53 -2.39
CA ASP A 70 2.18 0.35 -3.12
C ASP A 70 2.00 -0.89 -2.25
N PHE A 71 0.95 -1.64 -2.57
CA PHE A 71 0.72 -3.01 -2.16
C PHE A 71 0.26 -3.81 -3.39
N GLU A 72 1.21 -4.45 -4.07
CA GLU A 72 0.99 -5.17 -5.31
C GLU A 72 1.11 -6.68 -5.11
N PHE A 73 0.25 -7.44 -5.79
CA PHE A 73 0.26 -8.89 -5.74
C PHE A 73 0.64 -9.44 -7.11
N LEU A 74 1.87 -9.91 -7.22
CA LEU A 74 2.38 -10.46 -8.47
C LEU A 74 1.94 -11.92 -8.59
N GLY A 75 1.10 -12.17 -9.59
CA GLY A 75 0.60 -13.50 -9.93
C GLY A 75 1.71 -14.48 -10.34
N ASN A 76 1.35 -15.75 -10.43
CA ASN A 76 2.29 -16.80 -10.82
C ASN A 76 1.60 -17.94 -11.57
N GLU A 77 2.40 -18.89 -12.06
CA GLU A 77 1.87 -20.14 -12.63
C GLU A 77 1.12 -20.95 -11.57
N THR A 78 0.14 -21.76 -12.00
CA THR A 78 -0.65 -22.60 -11.09
C THR A 78 0.28 -23.49 -10.24
N GLY A 79 0.08 -23.45 -8.92
CA GLY A 79 0.91 -24.19 -7.96
C GLY A 79 2.21 -23.49 -7.55
N GLN A 80 2.49 -22.29 -8.05
CA GLN A 80 3.59 -21.44 -7.61
C GLN A 80 3.07 -20.30 -6.72
N PRO A 81 3.84 -19.85 -5.70
CA PRO A 81 3.37 -18.84 -4.78
C PRO A 81 3.26 -17.47 -5.46
N TYR A 82 2.26 -16.71 -5.05
CA TYR A 82 2.19 -15.27 -5.30
C TYR A 82 3.39 -14.54 -4.67
N THR A 83 3.67 -13.34 -5.15
CA THR A 83 4.60 -12.41 -4.49
C THR A 83 3.82 -11.19 -4.01
N ILE A 84 3.99 -10.85 -2.73
CA ILE A 84 3.55 -9.58 -2.19
C ILE A 84 4.68 -8.58 -2.40
N HIS A 85 4.39 -7.47 -3.05
CA HIS A 85 5.34 -6.44 -3.40
C HIS A 85 4.89 -5.12 -2.78
N THR A 86 5.82 -4.41 -2.14
CA THR A 86 5.55 -3.09 -1.54
C THR A 86 6.60 -2.11 -2.06
N ASN A 87 6.21 -0.86 -2.28
CA ASN A 87 7.10 0.18 -2.77
C ASN A 87 6.68 1.56 -2.25
N VAL A 88 7.59 2.52 -2.36
CA VAL A 88 7.34 3.92 -2.00
C VAL A 88 7.98 4.84 -3.03
N TYR A 89 7.16 5.66 -3.67
CA TYR A 89 7.59 6.80 -4.45
C TYR A 89 7.41 8.07 -3.64
N ALA A 90 8.44 8.92 -3.65
CA ALA A 90 8.33 10.26 -3.11
C ALA A 90 8.93 11.25 -4.10
N ASN A 91 8.14 12.25 -4.51
CA ASN A 91 8.50 13.21 -5.55
C ASN A 91 9.01 12.52 -6.84
N GLY A 92 8.32 11.46 -7.26
CA GLY A 92 8.62 10.66 -8.45
C GLY A 92 9.75 9.64 -8.29
N VAL A 93 10.39 9.57 -7.12
CA VAL A 93 11.54 8.67 -6.90
C VAL A 93 11.12 7.45 -6.10
N GLY A 94 11.00 6.33 -6.80
CA GLY A 94 10.73 4.99 -6.26
C GLY A 94 12.00 4.24 -5.86
N ASP A 95 12.17 3.05 -6.43
CA ASP A 95 13.27 2.11 -6.20
C ASP A 95 13.39 1.62 -4.73
N LYS A 96 12.25 1.45 -4.06
CA LYS A 96 12.18 1.04 -2.64
C LYS A 96 11.39 -0.26 -2.47
N GLU A 97 11.58 -1.20 -3.36
CA GLU A 97 10.81 -2.43 -3.41
C GLU A 97 11.23 -3.38 -2.29
N MET A 98 10.24 -3.94 -1.59
CA MET A 98 10.40 -5.12 -0.75
C MET A 98 9.38 -6.16 -1.19
N GLN A 99 9.83 -7.41 -1.34
CA GLN A 99 8.97 -8.50 -1.78
C GLN A 99 8.95 -9.64 -0.76
N PHE A 100 7.80 -10.28 -0.64
CA PHE A 100 7.53 -11.35 0.31
C PHE A 100 6.79 -12.49 -0.38
N LYS A 101 7.07 -13.72 0.05
CA LYS A 101 6.15 -14.85 -0.16
C LYS A 101 5.06 -14.80 0.91
N PRO A 102 3.78 -14.94 0.58
CA PRO A 102 2.75 -15.13 1.59
C PRO A 102 3.05 -16.35 2.47
N TRP A 103 2.71 -16.28 3.75
CA TRP A 103 2.75 -17.42 4.69
C TRP A 103 1.42 -18.20 4.75
N PHE A 104 0.54 -17.92 3.79
CA PHE A 104 -0.79 -18.49 3.59
C PHE A 104 -1.07 -18.53 2.09
N ASP A 105 -2.13 -19.21 1.66
CA ASP A 105 -2.60 -19.12 0.28
C ASP A 105 -3.51 -17.89 0.15
N PRO A 106 -3.10 -16.80 -0.53
CA PRO A 106 -3.92 -15.59 -0.65
C PRO A 106 -5.17 -15.81 -1.50
N THR A 107 -5.32 -16.98 -2.13
CA THR A 107 -6.51 -17.36 -2.90
C THR A 107 -7.50 -18.20 -2.08
N ASP A 108 -7.11 -18.72 -0.91
CA ASP A 108 -7.93 -19.60 -0.06
C ASP A 108 -8.59 -18.85 1.10
N GLY A 109 -9.22 -17.72 0.80
CA GLY A 109 -9.94 -16.93 1.79
C GLY A 109 -9.84 -15.44 1.51
N SER A 110 -10.10 -14.64 2.53
CA SER A 110 -9.89 -13.19 2.50
C SER A 110 -9.01 -12.79 3.64
N HIS A 111 -8.12 -11.85 3.36
CA HIS A 111 -7.13 -11.32 4.29
C HIS A 111 -7.22 -9.80 4.29
N ASN A 112 -6.91 -9.19 5.42
CA ASN A 112 -6.89 -7.75 5.56
C ASN A 112 -5.53 -7.21 5.16
N TYR A 113 -5.50 -6.31 4.19
CA TYR A 113 -4.28 -5.62 3.74
C TYR A 113 -4.42 -4.14 4.05
N THR A 114 -3.49 -3.60 4.84
CA THR A 114 -3.62 -2.24 5.41
C THR A 114 -2.35 -1.44 5.18
N ILE A 115 -2.50 -0.18 4.77
CA ILE A 115 -1.41 0.80 4.66
C ILE A 115 -1.64 1.93 5.67
N SER A 116 -1.02 1.86 6.84
CA SER A 116 -1.05 2.96 7.81
C SER A 116 -0.04 4.03 7.42
N TRP A 117 -0.51 5.15 6.88
CA TRP A 117 0.33 6.30 6.54
C TRP A 117 0.09 7.47 7.50
N THR A 118 1.18 8.03 8.02
CA THR A 118 1.17 9.20 8.89
C THR A 118 2.33 10.12 8.52
N PRO A 119 2.38 11.36 9.02
CA PRO A 119 3.56 12.22 8.85
C PRO A 119 4.87 11.62 9.37
N CYS A 120 4.84 10.52 10.13
CA CYS A 120 5.99 9.93 10.80
C CYS A 120 6.50 8.66 10.14
N ARG A 121 5.61 7.89 9.51
CA ARG A 121 5.92 6.56 8.95
C ARG A 121 4.80 6.04 8.06
N ILE A 122 5.14 5.06 7.25
CA ILE A 122 4.22 4.18 6.53
C ILE A 122 4.42 2.77 7.08
N VAL A 123 3.34 2.05 7.36
CA VAL A 123 3.39 0.65 7.79
C VAL A 123 2.41 -0.18 6.97
N TRP A 124 2.89 -1.32 6.46
CA TRP A 124 2.09 -2.29 5.74
C TRP A 124 1.74 -3.43 6.70
N TYR A 125 0.47 -3.80 6.76
CA TYR A 125 -0.01 -4.93 7.55
C TYR A 125 -0.71 -5.97 6.68
N ILE A 126 -0.62 -7.22 7.13
CA ILE A 126 -1.43 -8.34 6.68
C ILE A 126 -2.08 -8.95 7.91
N ASP A 127 -3.42 -8.95 7.98
CA ASP A 127 -4.19 -9.43 9.12
C ASP A 127 -3.73 -8.84 10.46
N GLY A 128 -3.38 -7.55 10.46
CA GLY A 128 -2.84 -6.85 11.63
C GLY A 128 -1.37 -7.13 11.95
N THR A 129 -0.70 -8.01 11.19
CA THR A 129 0.74 -8.28 11.32
C THR A 129 1.54 -7.29 10.46
N PRO A 130 2.39 -6.43 11.04
CA PRO A 130 3.22 -5.53 10.25
C PRO A 130 4.27 -6.31 9.47
N ILE A 131 4.44 -5.99 8.19
CA ILE A 131 5.43 -6.65 7.31
C ILE A 131 6.59 -5.71 6.97
N ARG A 132 6.33 -4.40 7.00
CA ARG A 132 7.27 -3.36 6.60
C ARG A 132 6.94 -2.06 7.30
N VAL A 133 7.98 -1.31 7.70
CA VAL A 133 7.89 0.09 8.10
C VAL A 133 8.79 0.91 7.18
N PHE A 134 8.32 2.08 6.75
CA PHE A 134 9.14 3.11 6.12
C PHE A 134 9.02 4.39 6.94
N ARG A 135 10.10 4.81 7.61
CA ARG A 135 10.08 5.97 8.52
C ARG A 135 10.37 7.27 7.79
N ASN A 136 9.76 8.35 8.27
CA ASN A 136 10.05 9.68 7.78
C ASN A 136 11.39 10.19 8.35
N TYR A 137 12.43 10.14 7.53
CA TYR A 137 13.75 10.70 7.82
C TYR A 137 14.06 11.97 7.01
N GLN A 138 13.04 12.64 6.48
CA GLN A 138 13.22 13.83 5.65
C GLN A 138 14.00 14.93 6.37
N SER A 139 13.64 15.24 7.62
CA SER A 139 14.29 16.33 8.37
C SER A 139 15.66 15.98 8.91
N SER A 140 15.92 14.70 9.23
CA SER A 140 17.17 14.27 9.86
C SER A 140 18.23 13.82 8.84
N ASN A 141 17.81 13.26 7.71
CA ASN A 141 18.69 12.61 6.73
C ASN A 141 18.35 12.93 5.28
N GLY A 142 17.35 13.77 5.00
CA GLY A 142 16.99 14.18 3.65
C GLY A 142 16.31 13.09 2.81
N VAL A 143 15.88 11.98 3.42
CA VAL A 143 15.15 10.92 2.73
C VAL A 143 13.77 11.42 2.36
N ALA A 144 13.45 11.43 1.07
CA ALA A 144 12.15 11.86 0.59
C ALA A 144 11.03 10.96 1.16
N PHE A 145 9.91 11.58 1.56
CA PHE A 145 8.80 10.88 2.20
C PHE A 145 7.47 11.50 1.73
N PRO A 146 6.44 10.69 1.38
CA PRO A 146 5.10 11.17 1.07
C PRO A 146 4.51 11.93 2.26
N ARG A 147 4.47 13.26 2.21
CA ARG A 147 4.02 14.07 3.35
C ARG A 147 3.12 15.23 2.98
N TRP A 148 3.41 15.87 1.85
CA TRP A 148 2.85 17.17 1.53
C TRP A 148 1.88 17.14 0.34
N GLN A 149 1.78 16.00 -0.34
CA GLN A 149 0.84 15.82 -1.44
C GLN A 149 -0.30 14.91 -0.96
N PRO A 150 -1.55 15.40 -0.95
CA PRO A 150 -2.72 14.54 -0.73
C PRO A 150 -2.75 13.43 -1.78
N MET A 151 -3.19 12.23 -1.40
CA MET A 151 -3.22 11.06 -2.28
C MET A 151 -4.64 10.56 -2.52
N TYR A 152 -4.87 9.81 -3.56
CA TYR A 152 -6.09 9.02 -3.68
C TYR A 152 -5.72 7.56 -3.53
N ALA A 153 -6.62 6.79 -2.93
CA ALA A 153 -6.47 5.35 -2.91
C ALA A 153 -6.97 4.77 -4.23
N TYR A 154 -6.19 3.87 -4.81
CA TYR A 154 -6.49 3.19 -6.06
C TYR A 154 -6.38 1.69 -5.90
N SER A 155 -7.31 0.98 -6.55
CA SER A 155 -7.26 -0.47 -6.70
C SER A 155 -7.29 -0.84 -8.17
N SER A 156 -6.46 -1.81 -8.56
CA SER A 156 -6.27 -2.20 -9.95
C SER A 156 -6.04 -3.68 -10.15
N ILE A 157 -6.45 -4.19 -11.31
CA ILE A 157 -5.94 -5.43 -11.91
C ILE A 157 -5.51 -5.10 -13.34
N TRP A 158 -4.31 -5.51 -13.71
CA TRP A 158 -3.71 -5.21 -15.00
C TRP A 158 -2.62 -6.23 -15.34
N ALA A 159 -2.26 -6.31 -16.62
CA ALA A 159 -1.23 -7.22 -17.10
C ALA A 159 0.13 -6.51 -17.10
N ALA A 160 1.05 -7.04 -16.28
CA ALA A 160 2.41 -6.52 -16.08
C ALA A 160 3.47 -7.49 -16.64
N GLU A 161 3.27 -7.93 -17.88
CA GLU A 161 3.96 -9.09 -18.46
C GLU A 161 5.47 -8.97 -18.54
N ASP A 162 6.01 -7.75 -18.56
CA ASP A 162 7.44 -7.50 -18.72
C ASP A 162 8.23 -7.64 -17.43
N TRP A 163 7.57 -7.72 -16.27
CA TRP A 163 8.28 -7.75 -15.00
C TRP A 163 7.62 -8.57 -13.88
N ALA A 164 6.30 -8.73 -13.84
CA ALA A 164 5.61 -9.27 -12.67
C ALA A 164 5.98 -10.72 -12.35
N THR A 165 5.86 -11.63 -13.31
CA THR A 165 6.06 -13.06 -13.04
C THR A 165 7.47 -13.49 -13.43
N GLN A 166 8.29 -13.79 -12.42
CA GLN A 166 9.68 -14.23 -12.60
C GLN A 166 10.49 -13.24 -13.46
N LYS A 167 10.37 -11.95 -13.14
CA LYS A 167 11.02 -10.85 -13.89
C LYS A 167 10.61 -10.82 -15.38
N GLY A 168 9.33 -11.10 -15.65
CA GLY A 168 8.73 -11.09 -16.98
C GLY A 168 9.01 -12.34 -17.84
N ARG A 169 9.64 -13.38 -17.28
CA ARG A 169 9.91 -14.65 -17.99
C ARG A 169 8.62 -15.38 -18.35
N VAL A 170 7.63 -15.32 -17.46
CA VAL A 170 6.33 -15.97 -17.65
C VAL A 170 5.31 -14.90 -18.06
N LYS A 171 4.66 -15.11 -19.20
CA LYS A 171 3.66 -14.19 -19.78
C LYS A 171 2.24 -14.63 -19.38
N THR A 172 1.27 -13.72 -19.52
CA THR A 172 -0.11 -14.02 -19.16
C THR A 172 -0.69 -15.00 -20.18
N ASP A 173 -1.27 -16.10 -19.68
CA ASP A 173 -2.04 -17.01 -20.52
C ASP A 173 -3.49 -16.53 -20.62
N TRP A 174 -3.76 -15.70 -21.61
CA TRP A 174 -5.08 -15.09 -21.83
C TRP A 174 -6.20 -16.11 -22.11
N SER A 175 -5.89 -17.37 -22.43
CA SER A 175 -6.90 -18.43 -22.53
C SER A 175 -7.54 -18.77 -21.17
N LYS A 176 -6.89 -18.39 -20.07
CA LYS A 176 -7.38 -18.56 -18.69
C LYS A 176 -8.21 -17.37 -18.18
N ALA A 177 -8.45 -16.37 -19.03
CA ALA A 177 -9.34 -15.27 -18.68
C ALA A 177 -10.78 -15.76 -18.43
N PRO A 178 -11.56 -15.09 -17.57
CA PRO A 178 -11.23 -13.85 -16.87
C PRO A 178 -10.31 -14.06 -15.65
N PHE A 179 -9.38 -13.12 -15.45
CA PHE A 179 -8.65 -12.97 -14.18
C PHE A 179 -9.48 -12.06 -13.28
N VAL A 180 -9.85 -12.53 -12.10
CA VAL A 180 -10.83 -11.84 -11.25
C VAL A 180 -10.17 -11.44 -9.94
N ALA A 181 -10.55 -10.30 -9.36
CA ALA A 181 -10.13 -9.78 -8.06
C ALA A 181 -11.30 -9.33 -7.18
N ASN A 182 -11.18 -9.46 -5.85
CA ASN A 182 -12.20 -9.07 -4.88
C ASN A 182 -11.70 -8.01 -3.97
N TYR A 183 -12.70 -7.24 -3.57
CA TYR A 183 -12.62 -6.34 -2.44
C TYR A 183 -13.89 -6.50 -1.63
N HIS A 184 -13.73 -6.60 -0.32
CA HIS A 184 -14.80 -6.39 0.65
C HIS A 184 -14.19 -5.80 1.91
N GLY A 185 -15.01 -5.16 2.74
CA GLY A 185 -14.54 -4.51 3.95
C GLY A 185 -13.53 -3.39 3.68
N ILE A 186 -13.72 -2.62 2.60
CA ILE A 186 -12.95 -1.39 2.38
C ILE A 186 -13.28 -0.46 3.54
N ASP A 187 -12.24 0.03 4.20
CA ASP A 187 -12.33 0.93 5.34
C ASP A 187 -11.29 2.03 5.17
N LEU A 188 -11.74 3.28 5.20
CA LEU A 188 -10.95 4.47 4.96
C LEU A 188 -11.07 5.41 6.17
N ASP A 189 -10.17 5.24 7.14
CA ASP A 189 -9.90 6.27 8.14
C ASP A 189 -8.91 7.29 7.55
N VAL A 190 -9.39 8.50 7.29
CA VAL A 190 -8.65 9.45 6.47
C VAL A 190 -8.82 10.87 6.98
N CYS A 191 -7.77 11.67 6.82
CA CYS A 191 -7.91 13.11 6.89
C CYS A 191 -8.23 13.64 5.49
N GLU A 192 -9.51 13.94 5.25
CA GLU A 192 -9.96 14.50 3.99
C GLU A 192 -9.30 15.85 3.72
N CYS A 193 -8.83 16.05 2.49
CA CYS A 193 -8.03 17.22 2.14
C CYS A 193 -8.71 18.03 1.04
N TYR A 194 -9.40 19.11 1.42
CA TYR A 194 -10.05 20.06 0.51
C TYR A 194 -9.37 21.42 0.50
N GLY A 195 -9.01 21.92 -0.69
CA GLY A 195 -8.40 23.25 -0.85
C GLY A 195 -6.90 23.29 -0.53
N GLY A 196 -6.29 24.48 -0.62
CA GLY A 196 -4.82 24.63 -0.59
C GLY A 196 -4.15 24.33 0.76
N ASP A 197 -4.84 24.56 1.88
CA ASP A 197 -4.22 24.51 3.21
C ASP A 197 -4.58 23.24 4.01
N CYS A 198 -5.37 22.33 3.44
CA CYS A 198 -5.88 21.15 4.16
C CYS A 198 -4.77 20.25 4.72
N VAL A 199 -3.63 20.15 4.02
CA VAL A 199 -2.46 19.38 4.44
C VAL A 199 -1.94 19.86 5.79
N TYR A 200 -1.91 21.18 6.01
CA TYR A 200 -1.51 21.77 7.29
C TYR A 200 -2.53 21.49 8.38
N GLY A 201 -3.83 21.51 8.05
CA GLY A 201 -4.91 21.13 8.96
C GLY A 201 -4.79 19.69 9.45
N CYS A 202 -4.58 18.75 8.52
CA CYS A 202 -4.35 17.34 8.83
C CYS A 202 -3.10 17.12 9.69
N ALA A 203 -1.99 17.78 9.35
CA ALA A 203 -0.77 17.71 10.14
C ALA A 203 -0.96 18.29 11.55
N ALA A 204 -1.73 19.38 11.69
CA ALA A 204 -2.04 19.98 12.98
C ALA A 204 -2.92 19.05 13.83
N ALA A 205 -3.98 18.47 13.27
CA ALA A 205 -4.85 17.52 13.95
C ALA A 205 -4.07 16.28 14.43
N PHE A 206 -3.22 15.72 13.57
CA PHE A 206 -2.34 14.61 13.91
C PHE A 206 -1.40 14.95 15.09
N ASN A 207 -0.83 16.15 15.12
CA ASN A 207 0.03 16.58 16.22
C ASN A 207 -0.73 16.78 17.53
N GLN A 208 -1.97 17.28 17.50
CA GLN A 208 -2.83 17.36 18.69
C GLN A 208 -3.15 15.97 19.26
N GLY A 209 -3.22 14.95 18.40
CA GLY A 209 -3.39 13.54 18.78
C GLY A 209 -2.14 12.84 19.33
N GLY A 210 -1.06 13.57 19.61
CA GLY A 210 0.18 13.01 20.19
C GLY A 210 1.35 12.84 19.20
N GLY A 211 1.13 13.14 17.91
CA GLY A 211 2.20 13.23 16.90
C GLY A 211 3.06 11.96 16.79
N CYS A 212 4.33 12.13 16.44
CA CYS A 212 5.25 11.00 16.22
C CYS A 212 5.69 10.25 17.48
N ALA A 213 5.49 10.83 18.68
CA ALA A 213 5.94 10.22 19.93
C ALA A 213 5.21 8.91 20.23
N GLY A 214 3.93 8.80 19.87
CA GLY A 214 3.12 7.58 20.00
C GLY A 214 3.16 6.65 18.79
N GLN A 215 3.88 7.00 17.73
CA GLN A 215 3.94 6.24 16.47
C GLN A 215 5.14 5.30 16.44
N GLN A 216 5.27 4.43 17.45
CA GLN A 216 6.20 3.29 17.43
C GLN A 216 5.42 2.00 17.28
N LEU A 217 6.05 0.98 16.68
CA LEU A 217 5.51 -0.37 16.80
C LEU A 217 5.76 -0.83 18.23
N THR A 218 4.83 -1.59 18.78
CA THR A 218 5.03 -2.30 20.04
C THR A 218 6.14 -3.35 19.89
N GLY A 219 6.72 -3.80 21.01
CA GLY A 219 7.74 -4.85 20.97
C GLY A 219 7.25 -6.15 20.30
N ASP A 220 5.97 -6.48 20.49
CA ASP A 220 5.36 -7.65 19.87
C ASP A 220 5.20 -7.48 18.36
N GLU A 221 4.68 -6.33 17.91
CA GLU A 221 4.59 -5.98 16.48
C GLU A 221 5.96 -5.99 15.80
N MET A 222 7.00 -5.48 16.47
CA MET A 222 8.37 -5.55 15.96
C MET A 222 8.87 -7.00 15.84
N GLY A 223 8.58 -7.84 16.82
CA GLY A 223 8.92 -9.27 16.79
C GLY A 223 8.22 -10.01 15.66
N GLN A 224 6.93 -9.73 15.45
CA GLN A 224 6.13 -10.27 14.36
C GLN A 224 6.67 -9.84 12.99
N MET A 225 6.92 -8.54 12.80
CA MET A 225 7.50 -8.02 11.56
C MET A 225 8.85 -8.65 11.27
N LYS A 226 9.70 -8.77 12.30
CA LYS A 226 10.99 -9.44 12.16
C LYS A 226 10.83 -10.90 11.73
N TRP A 227 9.90 -11.64 12.32
CA TRP A 227 9.61 -13.02 11.92
C TRP A 227 9.16 -13.08 10.45
N VAL A 228 8.28 -12.18 10.00
CA VAL A 228 7.87 -12.11 8.59
C VAL A 228 9.08 -11.85 7.69
N GLN A 229 9.89 -10.84 8.02
CA GLN A 229 11.04 -10.45 7.20
C GLN A 229 12.15 -11.52 7.16
N ASP A 230 12.37 -12.25 8.25
CA ASP A 230 13.39 -13.30 8.31
C ASP A 230 12.97 -14.55 7.52
N ASN A 231 11.67 -14.89 7.50
CA ASN A 231 11.19 -16.15 6.93
C ASN A 231 10.59 -16.03 5.53
N PHE A 232 10.06 -14.86 5.17
CA PHE A 232 9.22 -14.71 3.97
C PHE A 232 9.69 -13.64 2.99
N ARG A 233 10.58 -12.72 3.41
CA ARG A 233 11.14 -11.71 2.51
C ARG A 233 12.05 -12.36 1.47
N ILE A 234 11.76 -12.09 0.20
CA ILE A 234 12.51 -12.63 -0.96
C ILE A 234 13.28 -11.57 -1.73
N TYR A 235 12.94 -10.29 -1.55
CA TYR A 235 13.68 -9.16 -2.10
C TYR A 235 13.63 -7.99 -1.12
N ASP A 236 14.73 -7.25 -1.04
CA ASP A 236 14.84 -6.03 -0.25
C ASP A 236 15.85 -5.09 -0.91
N TYR A 237 15.37 -3.94 -1.36
CA TYR A 237 16.21 -2.91 -1.99
C TYR A 237 17.38 -2.47 -1.09
N CYS A 238 17.23 -2.52 0.24
CA CYS A 238 18.26 -2.10 1.19
C CYS A 238 19.55 -2.91 1.11
N VAL A 239 19.49 -4.15 0.61
CA VAL A 239 20.64 -5.05 0.48
C VAL A 239 20.96 -5.40 -0.97
N ASP A 240 20.25 -4.80 -1.93
CA ASP A 240 20.54 -4.95 -3.36
C ASP A 240 21.65 -3.97 -3.83
N TYR A 241 22.85 -4.20 -3.31
CA TYR A 241 24.02 -3.37 -3.65
C TYR A 241 24.33 -3.36 -5.16
N LYS A 242 23.92 -4.40 -5.90
CA LYS A 242 24.18 -4.47 -7.35
C LYS A 242 23.35 -3.45 -8.10
N ARG A 243 22.06 -3.33 -7.77
CA ARG A 243 21.16 -2.36 -8.39
C ARG A 243 21.61 -0.92 -8.16
N PHE A 244 22.15 -0.64 -6.98
CA PHE A 244 22.54 0.71 -6.56
C PHE A 244 24.04 0.98 -6.63
N ASN A 245 24.79 0.28 -7.49
CA ASN A 245 26.23 0.53 -7.71
C ASN A 245 27.07 0.55 -6.42
N GLY A 246 26.74 -0.33 -5.47
CA GLY A 246 27.39 -0.42 -4.15
C GLY A 246 26.92 0.60 -3.12
N GLN A 247 25.96 1.47 -3.46
CA GLN A 247 25.41 2.47 -2.54
C GLN A 247 24.17 1.92 -1.84
N MET A 248 24.14 2.04 -0.52
CA MET A 248 22.95 1.71 0.26
C MET A 248 22.08 2.96 0.39
N ALA A 249 20.77 2.81 0.24
CA ALA A 249 19.84 3.92 0.47
C ALA A 249 19.98 4.43 1.93
N PRO A 250 20.02 5.75 2.19
CA PRO A 250 20.37 6.29 3.50
C PRO A 250 19.49 5.75 4.64
N GLU A 251 18.19 5.62 4.40
CA GLU A 251 17.20 5.11 5.34
C GLU A 251 17.48 3.69 5.81
N CYS A 252 18.16 2.86 5.02
CA CYS A 252 18.39 1.46 5.33
C CYS A 252 19.41 1.24 6.46
N SER A 253 20.24 2.25 6.77
CA SER A 253 21.13 2.21 7.95
C SER A 253 20.49 2.75 9.22
N LEU A 254 19.29 3.33 9.11
CA LEU A 254 18.62 4.00 10.21
C LEU A 254 17.65 3.07 10.96
N PRO A 255 17.32 3.35 12.23
CA PRO A 255 16.44 2.51 13.04
C PRO A 255 15.04 2.32 12.42
N GLN A 256 14.75 1.15 11.87
CA GLN A 256 13.43 0.88 11.26
C GLN A 256 12.29 0.83 12.29
N TYR A 257 12.62 0.69 13.58
CA TYR A 257 11.72 0.61 14.72
C TYR A 257 12.36 1.27 15.94
#